data_AF-A0A969KY36-F1
#
_entry.id   AF-A0A969KY36-F1
#
_cell.length_a   1.000
_cell.length_b   1.000
_cell.length_c   1.000
_cell.angle_alpha   90.00
_cell.angle_beta   90.00
_cell.angle_gamma   90.00
#
_symmetry.space_group_name_H-M   'P 1'
#
loop_
_entity.id
_entity.type
_entity.pdbx_description
1 polymer ?
#
loop_
_entity_poly.entity_id
_entity_poly.type
_entity_poly.pdbx_seq_one_letter_code
_entity_poly.pdbx_strand_id
1 'polypeptide(L)'
;MTWIAEKITNAYPIFSVSDENALLDVLLESVYGYRFPADLSQDEIQKLRRRLLAAAFDLMVAAEYYRAVGHLRWVYCPIPGSEPMAYYPYTSLCPRCVLDGKFYFHQANKPSSGSIGATTSRLLGVFMKALFERHGRKIEILRGSEPVDSIFLDKSTEPHVYLFAEVKSAPLVTLPLAMTTERLTFEEDQAAVSLQTHKEVTMINLYKTSTSIFVPIESPNMPSGWVSKNFPIGNKEDEKDSAWAYRGLTNLLKSDPSFFQDYSKFWLAAFDAYGALAKLRPVFWFTNACGQPSPRPADWPKRSRGDGHESISDSKTSVGMDRTDDIKKSIYQVLKLGAEGKPSQDTKYLVGIVSNIHAVRHFDEYLTALKDIVWTRDETGKVIQASQLPPDTALF
;
A
#
# COMPACT_ATOMS: atom_id res chain seq x y z
N MET A 1 25.93 -25.40 14.19
CA MET A 1 25.23 -24.09 14.28
C MET A 1 23.74 -24.39 14.14
N THR A 2 22.86 -23.85 15.00
CA THR A 2 21.41 -24.09 14.87
C THR A 2 20.87 -23.38 13.63
N TRP A 3 19.78 -23.88 13.03
CA TRP A 3 19.11 -23.23 11.88
C TRP A 3 18.84 -21.74 12.15
N ILE A 4 18.42 -21.40 13.38
CA ILE A 4 18.17 -20.02 13.83
C ILE A 4 19.45 -19.17 13.74
N ALA A 5 20.58 -19.66 14.26
CA ALA A 5 21.85 -18.94 14.25
C ALA A 5 22.39 -18.73 12.82
N GLU A 6 22.21 -19.72 11.95
CA GLU A 6 22.56 -19.60 10.53
C GLU A 6 21.75 -18.49 9.85
N LYS A 7 20.41 -18.49 10.01
CA LYS A 7 19.54 -17.49 9.40
C LYS A 7 19.81 -16.07 9.88
N ILE A 8 20.12 -15.90 11.17
CA ILE A 8 20.50 -14.58 11.72
C ILE A 8 21.86 -14.12 11.16
N THR A 9 22.85 -15.02 11.08
CA THR A 9 24.19 -14.70 10.57
C THR A 9 24.14 -14.25 9.10
N ASN A 10 23.24 -14.83 8.32
CA ASN A 10 23.05 -14.49 6.91
C ASN A 10 22.09 -13.32 6.67
N ALA A 11 21.50 -12.75 7.72
CA ALA A 11 20.58 -11.63 7.61
C ALA A 11 21.33 -10.29 7.73
N TYR A 12 20.74 -9.23 7.18
CA TYR A 12 21.34 -7.89 7.18
C TYR A 12 20.35 -6.82 7.62
N PRO A 13 20.81 -5.71 8.23
CA PRO A 13 19.93 -4.65 8.67
C PRO A 13 19.09 -4.06 7.54
N ILE A 14 17.85 -3.69 7.86
CA ILE A 14 17.05 -2.86 6.96
C ILE A 14 17.56 -1.43 7.05
N PHE A 15 17.98 -0.88 5.91
CA PHE A 15 18.45 0.49 5.79
C PHE A 15 17.31 1.43 5.35
N SER A 16 17.34 2.64 5.91
CA SER A 16 16.55 3.78 5.47
C SER A 16 17.46 4.94 5.11
N VAL A 17 16.93 5.89 4.33
CA VAL A 17 17.64 7.11 3.92
C VAL A 17 17.11 8.31 4.71
N SER A 18 17.87 9.40 4.78
CA SER A 18 17.53 10.56 5.62
C SER A 18 16.15 11.17 5.32
N ASP A 19 15.82 11.39 4.05
CA ASP A 19 14.53 11.98 3.67
C ASP A 19 13.34 11.05 3.95
N GLU A 20 13.58 9.73 3.88
CA GLU A 20 12.58 8.71 4.22
C GLU A 20 12.26 8.72 5.72
N ASN A 21 13.29 8.80 6.57
CA ASN A 21 13.09 8.94 8.02
C ASN A 21 12.36 10.24 8.37
N ALA A 22 12.73 11.36 7.73
CA ALA A 22 12.08 12.64 7.96
C ALA A 22 10.58 12.61 7.60
N LEU A 23 10.21 11.97 6.49
CA LEU A 23 8.80 11.77 6.14
C LEU A 23 8.10 10.86 7.17
N LEU A 24 8.73 9.75 7.54
CA LEU A 24 8.17 8.77 8.48
C LEU A 24 7.88 9.39 9.85
N ASP A 25 8.80 10.20 10.38
CA ASP A 25 8.62 10.89 11.66
C ASP A 25 7.36 11.77 11.62
N VAL A 26 7.21 12.59 10.58
CA VAL A 26 6.05 13.49 10.41
C VAL A 26 4.76 12.71 10.18
N LEU A 27 4.81 11.59 9.45
CA LEU A 27 3.65 10.71 9.27
C LEU A 27 3.20 10.11 10.61
N LEU A 28 4.12 9.62 11.42
CA LEU A 28 3.81 9.10 12.75
C LEU A 28 3.26 10.22 13.66
N GLU A 29 3.86 11.40 13.64
CA GLU A 29 3.32 12.58 14.34
C GLU A 29 1.89 12.90 13.89
N SER A 30 1.61 12.84 12.59
CA SER A 30 0.27 13.10 12.03
C SER A 30 -0.75 12.05 12.48
N VAL A 31 -0.36 10.76 12.53
CA VAL A 31 -1.23 9.67 13.03
C VAL A 31 -1.51 9.82 14.52
N TYR A 32 -0.49 10.10 15.33
CA TYR A 32 -0.64 10.19 16.78
C TYR A 32 -1.24 11.53 17.23
N GLY A 33 -1.10 12.58 16.42
CA GLY A 33 -1.75 13.88 16.59
C GLY A 33 -3.15 13.96 15.99
N TYR A 34 -3.64 12.89 15.34
CA TYR A 34 -4.96 12.86 14.71
C TYR A 34 -6.06 13.09 15.76
N ARG A 35 -6.96 14.04 15.47
CA ARG A 35 -8.09 14.36 16.34
C ARG A 35 -9.27 13.45 16.04
N PHE A 36 -9.51 12.49 16.93
CA PHE A 36 -10.66 11.59 16.87
C PHE A 36 -11.93 12.28 17.40
N PRO A 37 -13.13 11.88 16.92
CA PRO A 37 -14.39 12.26 17.55
C PRO A 37 -14.41 11.92 19.05
N ALA A 38 -14.97 12.82 19.86
CA ALA A 38 -14.91 12.73 21.32
C ALA A 38 -15.79 11.60 21.90
N ASP A 39 -16.73 11.10 21.11
CA ASP A 39 -17.68 10.03 21.45
C ASP A 39 -17.12 8.62 21.26
N LEU A 40 -15.94 8.48 20.63
CA LEU A 40 -15.32 7.17 20.43
C LEU A 40 -14.73 6.62 21.73
N SER A 41 -14.97 5.33 21.97
CA SER A 41 -14.29 4.57 23.00
C SER A 41 -12.78 4.44 22.71
N GLN A 42 -12.00 4.12 23.74
CA GLN A 42 -10.56 3.88 23.57
C GLN A 42 -10.26 2.73 22.60
N ASP A 43 -11.07 1.67 22.58
CA ASP A 43 -10.89 0.56 21.64
C ASP A 43 -11.12 1.01 20.19
N GLU A 44 -12.17 1.80 19.94
CA GLU A 44 -12.45 2.37 18.62
C GLU A 44 -11.32 3.29 18.15
N ILE A 45 -10.80 4.14 19.04
CA ILE A 45 -9.64 5.00 18.76
C ILE A 45 -8.42 4.14 18.39
N GLN A 46 -8.15 3.05 19.11
CA GLN A 46 -7.02 2.17 18.78
C GLN A 46 -7.22 1.42 17.46
N LYS A 47 -8.45 1.01 17.14
CA LYS A 47 -8.78 0.39 15.85
C LYS A 47 -8.59 1.38 14.69
N LEU A 48 -9.09 2.60 14.83
CA LEU A 48 -8.90 3.65 13.82
C LEU A 48 -7.43 4.04 13.68
N ARG A 49 -6.69 4.20 14.78
CA ARG A 49 -5.26 4.52 14.74
C ARG A 49 -4.48 3.45 13.96
N ARG A 50 -4.81 2.17 14.14
CA ARG A 50 -4.19 1.08 13.35
C ARG A 50 -4.46 1.22 11.85
N ARG A 51 -5.68 1.63 11.46
CA ARG A 51 -6.01 1.94 10.06
C ARG A 51 -5.25 3.18 9.55
N LEU A 52 -5.10 4.21 10.38
CA LEU A 52 -4.33 5.42 10.04
C LEU A 52 -2.82 5.12 9.87
N LEU A 53 -2.27 4.17 10.62
CA LEU A 53 -0.89 3.69 10.38
C LEU A 53 -0.76 3.04 9.00
N ALA A 54 -1.75 2.26 8.56
CA ALA A 54 -1.78 1.71 7.20
C ALA A 54 -1.94 2.81 6.13
N ALA A 55 -2.74 3.83 6.38
CA ALA A 55 -2.85 5.00 5.50
C ALA A 55 -1.53 5.79 5.41
N ALA A 56 -0.84 5.99 6.54
CA ALA A 56 0.48 6.61 6.55
C ALA A 56 1.52 5.78 5.77
N PHE A 57 1.47 4.46 5.89
CA PHE A 57 2.30 3.56 5.08
C PHE A 57 2.04 3.75 3.58
N ASP A 58 0.78 3.87 3.15
CA ASP A 58 0.43 4.14 1.75
C ASP A 58 1.04 5.46 1.24
N LEU A 59 1.06 6.53 2.05
CA LEU A 59 1.74 7.78 1.69
C LEU A 59 3.26 7.62 1.57
N MET A 60 3.87 6.82 2.44
CA MET A 60 5.31 6.52 2.35
C MET A 60 5.64 5.77 1.05
N VAL A 61 4.82 4.78 0.67
CA VAL A 61 4.95 4.06 -0.60
C VAL A 61 4.67 4.98 -1.79
N ALA A 62 3.68 5.86 -1.69
CA ALA A 62 3.37 6.84 -2.73
C ALA A 62 4.56 7.79 -2.96
N ALA A 63 5.21 8.28 -1.89
CA ALA A 63 6.42 9.08 -1.98
C ALA A 63 7.50 8.38 -2.81
N GLU A 64 7.75 7.09 -2.52
CA GLU A 64 8.72 6.28 -3.26
C GLU A 64 8.36 6.13 -4.74
N TYR A 65 7.07 5.98 -5.07
CA TYR A 65 6.61 5.88 -6.45
C TYR A 65 6.68 7.21 -7.19
N TYR A 66 6.43 8.33 -6.51
CA TYR A 66 6.50 9.67 -7.07
C TYR A 66 7.93 10.06 -7.45
N ARG A 67 8.97 9.47 -6.84
CA ARG A 67 10.38 9.68 -7.23
C ARG A 67 10.59 9.46 -8.73
N ALA A 68 9.93 8.42 -9.26
CA ALA A 68 10.05 8.00 -10.65
C ALA A 68 9.10 8.75 -11.61
N VAL A 69 8.38 9.78 -11.16
CA VAL A 69 7.54 10.60 -12.06
C VAL A 69 8.40 11.14 -13.21
N GLY A 70 7.86 11.01 -14.42
CA GLY A 70 8.51 11.41 -15.66
C GLY A 70 7.58 12.24 -16.55
N HIS A 71 8.12 12.74 -17.66
CA HIS A 71 7.39 13.63 -18.55
C HIS A 71 6.25 12.95 -19.33
N LEU A 72 6.33 11.64 -19.56
CA LEU A 72 5.38 10.90 -20.39
C LEU A 72 4.23 10.32 -19.57
N ARG A 73 3.18 9.84 -20.26
CA ARG A 73 2.07 9.06 -19.68
C ARG A 73 1.21 9.82 -18.68
N TRP A 74 1.12 11.13 -18.84
CA TRP A 74 0.12 11.95 -18.16
C TRP A 74 -1.20 11.90 -18.92
N VAL A 75 -2.31 12.11 -18.23
CA VAL A 75 -3.66 12.05 -18.81
C VAL A 75 -4.33 13.41 -18.68
N TYR A 76 -4.56 14.05 -19.82
CA TYR A 76 -5.33 15.27 -19.92
C TYR A 76 -6.82 14.98 -19.68
N CYS A 77 -7.45 15.78 -18.83
CA CYS A 77 -8.87 15.68 -18.49
C CYS A 77 -9.58 17.02 -18.76
N PRO A 78 -10.34 17.13 -19.87
CA PRO A 78 -11.07 18.34 -20.24
C PRO A 78 -12.51 18.33 -19.71
N ILE A 79 -12.73 18.50 -18.40
CA ILE A 79 -14.10 18.67 -17.91
C ILE A 79 -14.65 20.03 -18.39
N PRO A 80 -15.78 20.08 -19.13
CA PRO A 80 -16.37 21.34 -19.57
C PRO A 80 -16.70 22.26 -18.39
N GLY A 81 -16.44 23.56 -18.54
CA GLY A 81 -16.69 24.55 -17.48
C GLY A 81 -15.71 24.50 -16.30
N SER A 82 -14.67 23.66 -16.36
CA SER A 82 -13.63 23.56 -15.35
C SER A 82 -12.23 23.85 -15.92
N GLU A 83 -11.30 24.18 -15.02
CA GLU A 83 -9.87 24.23 -15.36
C GLU A 83 -9.38 22.85 -15.84
N PRO A 84 -8.70 22.78 -17.00
CA PRO A 84 -8.12 21.54 -17.48
C PRO A 84 -6.96 21.08 -16.58
N MET A 85 -6.89 19.78 -16.36
CA MET A 85 -5.87 19.16 -15.52
C MET A 85 -5.19 18.03 -16.27
N ALA A 86 -3.91 17.82 -16.00
CA ALA A 86 -3.18 16.62 -16.36
C ALA A 86 -2.93 15.78 -15.09
N TYR A 87 -3.17 14.48 -15.19
CA TYR A 87 -2.95 13.54 -14.09
C TYR A 87 -1.81 12.59 -14.39
N TYR A 88 -1.00 12.26 -13.38
CA TYR A 88 -0.07 11.13 -13.42
C TYR A 88 -0.67 9.97 -12.60
N PRO A 89 -1.32 9.01 -13.27
CA PRO A 89 -2.21 8.08 -12.58
C PRO A 89 -1.53 6.76 -12.22
N TYR A 90 -1.93 6.18 -11.08
CA TYR A 90 -1.48 4.86 -10.62
C TYR A 90 -2.57 3.78 -10.74
N THR A 91 -3.78 4.14 -11.15
CA THR A 91 -4.86 3.24 -11.56
C THR A 91 -5.26 3.55 -12.99
N SER A 92 -5.81 2.60 -13.74
CA SER A 92 -6.15 2.76 -15.17
C SER A 92 -7.50 3.45 -15.37
N LEU A 93 -7.70 4.61 -14.72
CA LEU A 93 -8.93 5.37 -14.73
C LEU A 93 -8.67 6.88 -14.53
N CYS A 94 -9.40 7.75 -15.23
CA CYS A 94 -9.33 9.20 -14.96
C CYS A 94 -9.83 9.52 -13.54
N PRO A 95 -8.96 10.00 -12.62
CA PRO A 95 -9.30 10.14 -11.21
C PRO A 95 -10.37 11.20 -10.96
N ARG A 96 -10.45 12.21 -11.83
CA ARG A 96 -11.47 13.25 -11.73
C ARG A 96 -12.84 12.73 -12.14
N CYS A 97 -12.94 12.05 -13.28
CA CYS A 97 -14.22 11.60 -13.84
C CYS A 97 -14.86 10.46 -13.05
N VAL A 98 -14.07 9.61 -12.39
CA VAL A 98 -14.64 8.51 -11.60
C VAL A 98 -15.41 8.99 -10.39
N LEU A 99 -15.10 10.19 -9.87
CA LEU A 99 -15.89 10.82 -8.81
C LEU A 99 -17.33 11.09 -9.24
N ASP A 100 -17.58 11.23 -10.54
CA ASP A 100 -18.93 11.35 -11.12
C ASP A 100 -19.48 10.03 -11.66
N GLY A 101 -18.83 8.89 -11.31
CA GLY A 101 -19.21 7.57 -11.82
C GLY A 101 -18.90 7.34 -13.31
N LYS A 102 -18.09 8.21 -13.93
CA LYS A 102 -17.68 8.09 -15.34
C LYS A 102 -16.33 7.38 -15.44
N PHE A 103 -16.27 6.38 -16.33
CA PHE A 103 -15.10 5.54 -16.49
C PHE A 103 -14.37 5.88 -17.80
N TYR A 104 -13.16 6.41 -17.68
CA TYR A 104 -12.27 6.65 -18.82
C TYR A 104 -10.97 5.90 -18.60
N PHE A 105 -10.71 4.91 -19.46
CA PHE A 105 -9.50 4.10 -19.38
C PHE A 105 -8.28 4.86 -19.88
N HIS A 106 -7.15 4.62 -19.23
CA HIS A 106 -5.80 4.92 -19.74
C HIS A 106 -4.81 3.93 -19.09
N GLN A 107 -3.56 3.92 -19.53
CA GLN A 107 -2.56 3.05 -18.92
C GLN A 107 -2.02 3.64 -17.60
N ALA A 108 -2.04 2.88 -16.50
CA ALA A 108 -1.52 3.31 -15.20
C ALA A 108 0.02 3.29 -15.13
N ASN A 109 0.63 4.24 -14.42
CA ASN A 109 2.08 4.35 -14.18
C ASN A 109 2.55 3.52 -12.97
N LYS A 110 2.05 2.29 -12.86
CA LYS A 110 2.43 1.38 -11.78
C LYS A 110 3.85 0.84 -11.99
N PRO A 111 4.66 0.70 -10.92
CA PRO A 111 5.89 -0.08 -10.98
C PRO A 111 5.60 -1.54 -11.35
N SER A 112 6.62 -2.25 -11.83
CA SER A 112 6.50 -3.69 -12.09
C SER A 112 6.22 -4.45 -10.78
N SER A 113 5.44 -5.52 -10.83
CA SER A 113 5.02 -6.27 -9.63
C SER A 113 6.20 -6.78 -8.78
N GLY A 114 7.32 -7.16 -9.42
CA GLY A 114 8.54 -7.56 -8.70
C GLY A 114 9.19 -6.41 -7.93
N SER A 115 9.16 -5.19 -8.47
CA SER A 115 9.64 -4.00 -7.78
C SER A 115 8.72 -3.60 -6.62
N ILE A 116 7.40 -3.75 -6.78
CA ILE A 116 6.41 -3.42 -5.73
C ILE A 116 6.71 -4.20 -4.46
N GLY A 117 6.83 -5.53 -4.55
CA GLY A 117 7.07 -6.38 -3.38
C GLY A 117 8.38 -6.03 -2.67
N ALA A 118 9.49 -5.94 -3.41
CA ALA A 118 10.80 -5.62 -2.84
C ALA A 118 10.81 -4.25 -2.13
N THR A 119 10.24 -3.22 -2.77
CA THR A 119 10.19 -1.87 -2.23
C THR A 119 9.29 -1.77 -1.00
N THR A 120 8.08 -2.32 -1.06
CA THR A 120 7.10 -2.23 0.04
C THR A 120 7.53 -3.04 1.25
N SER A 121 8.16 -4.21 1.08
CA SER A 121 8.67 -5.01 2.20
C SER A 121 9.77 -4.27 2.95
N ARG A 122 10.70 -3.62 2.22
CA ARG A 122 11.74 -2.77 2.83
C ARG A 122 11.11 -1.62 3.62
N LEU A 123 10.20 -0.87 2.98
CA LEU A 123 9.53 0.27 3.61
C LEU A 123 8.73 -0.16 4.85
N LEU A 124 8.08 -1.32 4.82
CA LEU A 124 7.34 -1.84 5.97
C LEU A 124 8.29 -2.15 7.13
N GLY A 125 9.46 -2.72 6.85
CA GLY A 125 10.50 -2.93 7.85
C GLY A 125 10.97 -1.62 8.49
N VAL A 126 11.23 -0.58 7.70
CA VAL A 126 11.61 0.75 8.21
C VAL A 126 10.48 1.35 9.05
N PHE A 127 9.23 1.29 8.55
CA PHE A 127 8.05 1.80 9.25
C PHE A 127 7.85 1.12 10.61
N MET A 128 7.95 -0.21 10.64
CA MET A 128 7.81 -1.01 11.87
C MET A 128 8.92 -0.71 12.87
N LYS A 129 10.17 -0.52 12.41
CA LYS A 129 11.29 -0.13 13.27
C LYS A 129 11.00 1.19 13.99
N ALA A 130 10.62 2.22 13.25
CA ALA A 130 10.28 3.52 13.84
C ALA A 130 9.07 3.44 14.79
N LEU A 131 8.08 2.62 14.44
CA LEU A 131 6.93 2.39 15.31
C LEU A 131 7.36 1.73 16.64
N PHE A 132 8.21 0.71 16.62
CA PHE A 132 8.72 0.09 17.85
C PHE A 132 9.54 1.06 18.68
N GLU A 133 10.45 1.82 18.05
CA GLU A 133 11.27 2.83 18.73
C GLU A 133 10.38 3.88 19.42
N ARG A 134 9.32 4.35 18.75
CA ARG A 134 8.34 5.28 19.33
C ARG A 134 7.64 4.71 20.58
N HIS A 135 7.43 3.39 20.63
CA HIS A 135 6.86 2.70 21.80
C HIS A 135 7.92 2.22 22.80
N GLY A 136 9.14 2.73 22.71
CA GLY A 136 10.23 2.38 23.62
C GLY A 136 10.72 0.93 23.47
N ARG A 137 10.38 0.26 22.37
CA ARG A 137 10.79 -1.12 22.08
C ARG A 137 12.00 -1.14 21.17
N LYS A 138 13.05 -1.81 21.62
CA LYS A 138 14.30 -2.01 20.86
C LYS A 138 14.24 -3.32 20.09
N ILE A 139 13.39 -3.37 19.06
CA ILE A 139 13.34 -4.51 18.14
C ILE A 139 14.24 -4.24 16.96
N GLU A 140 15.22 -5.11 16.75
CA GLU A 140 16.05 -5.10 15.55
C GLU A 140 15.31 -5.83 14.43
N ILE A 141 15.22 -5.21 13.25
CA ILE A 141 14.56 -5.79 12.07
C ILE A 141 15.61 -6.01 10.98
N LEU A 142 15.77 -7.27 10.60
CA LEU A 142 16.72 -7.71 9.58
C LEU A 142 15.98 -8.20 8.34
N ARG A 143 16.57 -7.98 7.17
CA ARG A 143 16.18 -8.66 5.93
C ARG A 143 16.76 -10.07 5.96
N GLY A 144 15.88 -11.07 5.83
CA GLY A 144 16.25 -12.47 5.88
C GLY A 144 16.91 -12.96 4.59
N SER A 145 17.42 -14.19 4.66
CA SER A 145 17.79 -15.00 3.51
C SER A 145 16.73 -16.07 3.30
N GLU A 146 16.56 -16.55 2.06
CA GLU A 146 15.54 -17.55 1.76
C GLU A 146 15.61 -18.74 2.75
N PRO A 147 14.46 -19.20 3.27
CA PRO A 147 13.11 -18.83 2.83
C PRO A 147 12.44 -17.79 3.76
N VAL A 148 13.23 -16.93 4.42
CA VAL A 148 12.75 -15.92 5.37
C VAL A 148 12.82 -14.53 4.74
N ASP A 149 11.72 -13.79 4.71
CA ASP A 149 11.71 -12.41 4.20
C ASP A 149 12.31 -11.44 5.22
N SER A 150 11.94 -11.55 6.49
CA SER A 150 12.41 -10.66 7.56
C SER A 150 12.51 -11.34 8.92
N ILE A 151 13.40 -10.85 9.77
CA ILE A 151 13.61 -11.36 11.13
C ILE A 151 13.48 -10.19 12.11
N PHE A 152 12.62 -10.34 13.11
CA PHE A 152 12.43 -9.38 14.20
C PHE A 152 13.07 -9.96 15.46
N LEU A 153 13.99 -9.23 16.05
CA LEU A 153 14.80 -9.64 17.20
C LEU A 153 14.47 -8.75 18.40
N ASP A 154 13.84 -9.34 19.42
CA ASP A 154 13.65 -8.69 20.72
C ASP A 154 14.60 -9.30 21.74
N LYS A 155 15.75 -8.63 21.90
CA LYS A 155 16.80 -8.99 22.85
C LYS A 155 16.55 -8.41 24.26
N SER A 156 15.43 -7.74 24.49
CA SER A 156 15.10 -7.14 25.80
C SER A 156 14.38 -8.10 26.75
N THR A 157 14.11 -9.34 26.30
CA THR A 157 13.35 -10.36 27.01
C THR A 157 14.22 -11.59 27.29
N GLU A 158 13.90 -12.33 28.35
CA GLU A 158 14.54 -13.60 28.71
C GLU A 158 13.45 -14.70 28.77
N PRO A 159 13.44 -15.71 27.87
CA PRO A 159 14.35 -15.87 26.74
C PRO A 159 14.11 -14.83 25.64
N HIS A 160 15.16 -14.52 24.85
CA HIS A 160 15.03 -13.63 23.69
C HIS A 160 13.96 -14.12 22.72
N VAL A 161 13.23 -13.18 22.09
CA VAL A 161 12.20 -13.48 21.10
C VAL A 161 12.71 -13.25 19.69
N TYR A 162 12.51 -14.26 18.84
CA TYR A 162 12.84 -14.25 17.42
C TYR A 162 11.57 -14.49 16.62
N LEU A 163 11.12 -13.51 15.83
CA LEU A 163 10.04 -13.70 14.87
C LEU A 163 10.61 -13.77 13.46
N PHE A 164 10.44 -14.93 12.82
CA PHE A 164 10.74 -15.16 11.41
C PHE A 164 9.48 -14.89 10.61
N ALA A 165 9.53 -13.87 9.76
CA ALA A 165 8.38 -13.34 9.07
C ALA A 165 8.44 -13.62 7.57
N GLU A 166 7.30 -14.06 7.04
CA GLU A 166 6.93 -13.87 5.63
C GLU A 166 6.28 -12.50 5.50
N VAL A 167 6.67 -11.69 4.52
CA VAL A 167 6.17 -10.32 4.37
C VAL A 167 5.24 -10.21 3.16
N LYS A 168 4.03 -9.68 3.39
CA LYS A 168 3.10 -9.30 2.33
C LYS A 168 2.67 -7.86 2.51
N SER A 169 3.20 -6.99 1.66
CA SER A 169 2.91 -5.57 1.72
C SER A 169 2.57 -5.02 0.35
N ALA A 170 1.50 -4.23 0.29
CA ALA A 170 1.12 -3.45 -0.88
C ALA A 170 0.13 -2.36 -0.44
N PRO A 171 0.21 -1.15 -1.01
CA PRO A 171 -0.65 -0.06 -0.60
C PRO A 171 -2.11 -0.31 -1.02
N LEU A 172 -3.06 0.17 -0.21
CA LEU A 172 -4.49 0.19 -0.61
C LEU A 172 -4.68 1.15 -1.76
N VAL A 173 -4.14 2.36 -1.65
CA VAL A 173 -4.26 3.43 -2.64
C VAL A 173 -2.88 4.00 -2.97
N THR A 174 -2.71 4.41 -4.23
CA THR A 174 -1.66 5.35 -4.60
C THR A 174 -2.33 6.49 -5.33
N LEU A 175 -2.43 7.65 -4.68
CA LEU A 175 -3.15 8.77 -5.25
C LEU A 175 -2.45 9.30 -6.50
N PRO A 176 -3.21 9.78 -7.50
CA PRO A 176 -2.62 10.38 -8.68
C PRO A 176 -1.95 11.71 -8.35
N LEU A 177 -0.89 12.03 -9.09
CA LEU A 177 -0.40 13.40 -9.13
C LEU A 177 -1.23 14.21 -10.10
N ALA A 178 -1.31 15.51 -9.89
CA ALA A 178 -2.08 16.45 -10.68
C ALA A 178 -1.24 17.69 -11.00
N MET A 179 -1.38 18.19 -12.22
CA MET A 179 -0.81 19.44 -12.68
C MET A 179 -1.87 20.22 -13.44
N THR A 180 -1.91 21.54 -13.23
CA THR A 180 -2.68 22.42 -14.11
C THR A 180 -2.06 22.40 -15.50
N THR A 181 -2.91 22.53 -16.51
CA THR A 181 -2.45 22.53 -17.90
C THR A 181 -3.34 23.44 -18.74
N GLU A 182 -2.83 23.87 -19.87
CA GLU A 182 -3.59 24.68 -20.81
C GLU A 182 -4.71 23.85 -21.45
N ARG A 183 -5.75 24.53 -21.91
CA ARG A 183 -6.80 23.88 -22.68
C ARG A 183 -6.21 23.52 -24.04
N LEU A 184 -6.00 22.22 -24.27
CA LEU A 184 -5.40 21.75 -25.52
C LEU A 184 -6.35 21.99 -26.69
N THR A 185 -5.82 22.46 -27.81
CA THR A 185 -6.57 22.71 -29.04
C THR A 185 -6.01 21.91 -30.21
N PHE A 186 -6.85 21.69 -31.22
CA PHE A 186 -6.45 21.22 -32.55
C PHE A 186 -7.08 22.12 -33.62
N GLU A 187 -6.53 22.10 -34.84
CA GLU A 187 -7.10 22.84 -35.95
C GLU A 187 -8.24 22.02 -36.59
N GLU A 188 -9.40 22.65 -36.73
CA GLU A 188 -10.56 22.14 -37.47
C GLU A 188 -11.13 23.31 -38.27
N ASP A 189 -11.27 23.15 -39.59
CA ASP A 189 -11.77 24.19 -40.50
C ASP A 189 -11.13 25.59 -40.31
N GLN A 190 -9.79 25.64 -40.20
CA GLN A 190 -8.99 26.85 -39.98
C GLN A 190 -9.28 27.58 -38.64
N ALA A 191 -9.95 26.91 -37.71
CA ALA A 191 -10.22 27.41 -36.36
C ALA A 191 -9.54 26.53 -35.30
N ALA A 192 -9.10 27.15 -34.21
CA ALA A 192 -8.61 26.41 -33.05
C ALA A 192 -9.80 25.90 -32.22
N VAL A 193 -10.01 24.58 -32.21
CA VAL A 193 -11.06 23.92 -31.45
C VAL A 193 -10.47 23.24 -30.22
N SER A 194 -11.10 23.44 -29.06
CA SER A 194 -10.67 22.83 -27.80
C SER A 194 -10.91 21.32 -27.79
N LEU A 195 -9.89 20.55 -27.45
CA LEU A 195 -9.96 19.11 -27.24
C LEU A 195 -10.89 18.79 -26.06
N GLN A 196 -12.02 18.12 -26.35
CA GLN A 196 -13.03 17.72 -25.37
C GLN A 196 -12.89 16.28 -24.88
N THR A 197 -11.85 15.57 -25.31
CA THR A 197 -11.64 14.16 -24.96
C THR A 197 -10.38 13.97 -24.12
N HIS A 198 -10.37 12.92 -23.30
CA HIS A 198 -9.18 12.49 -22.60
C HIS A 198 -8.07 12.13 -23.59
N LYS A 199 -6.83 12.50 -23.27
CA LYS A 199 -5.68 12.21 -24.12
C LYS A 199 -4.42 12.00 -23.28
N GLU A 200 -3.57 11.06 -23.70
CA GLU A 200 -2.23 10.97 -23.13
C GLU A 200 -1.38 12.15 -23.60
N VAL A 201 -0.70 12.81 -22.66
CA VAL A 201 0.08 14.03 -22.90
C VAL A 201 1.47 13.93 -22.29
N THR A 202 2.38 14.75 -22.82
CA THR A 202 3.74 14.91 -22.32
C THR A 202 3.87 16.23 -21.57
N MET A 203 4.28 16.17 -20.31
CA MET A 203 4.50 17.36 -19.48
C MET A 203 5.89 17.93 -19.70
N ILE A 204 6.04 18.76 -20.73
CA ILE A 204 7.34 19.36 -21.12
C ILE A 204 7.94 20.20 -19.98
N ASN A 205 7.10 20.85 -19.17
CA ASN A 205 7.51 21.72 -18.07
C ASN A 205 7.45 21.04 -16.69
N LEU A 206 7.53 19.70 -16.62
CA LEU A 206 7.45 18.94 -15.36
C LEU A 206 8.31 19.56 -14.24
N TYR A 207 9.58 19.87 -14.53
CA TYR A 207 10.50 20.36 -13.52
C TYR A 207 10.29 21.82 -13.09
N LYS A 208 9.53 22.58 -13.88
CA LYS A 208 9.27 24.01 -13.65
C LYS A 208 7.87 24.28 -13.10
N THR A 209 7.09 23.22 -12.90
CA THR A 209 5.66 23.35 -12.60
C THR A 209 5.33 22.59 -11.33
N SER A 210 4.56 23.24 -10.45
CA SER A 210 4.14 22.63 -9.20
C SER A 210 3.24 21.44 -9.45
N THR A 211 3.63 20.32 -8.86
CA THR A 211 2.86 19.09 -8.85
C THR A 211 2.09 19.00 -7.55
N SER A 212 0.85 18.57 -7.63
CA SER A 212 -0.03 18.35 -6.48
C SER A 212 -0.44 16.88 -6.37
N ILE A 213 -0.84 16.45 -5.19
CA ILE A 213 -1.55 15.19 -4.99
C ILE A 213 -3.04 15.46 -5.15
N PHE A 214 -3.70 14.65 -5.97
CA PHE A 214 -5.16 14.65 -6.10
C PHE A 214 -5.77 13.85 -4.95
N VAL A 215 -6.55 14.50 -4.09
CA VAL A 215 -7.22 13.86 -2.94
C VAL A 215 -8.74 14.02 -3.11
N PRO A 216 -9.51 12.92 -3.20
CA PRO A 216 -10.96 13.01 -3.06
C PRO A 216 -11.32 13.48 -1.65
N ILE A 217 -12.25 14.42 -1.54
CA ILE A 217 -12.78 14.89 -0.26
C ILE A 217 -14.31 14.78 -0.26
N GLU A 218 -14.87 14.47 0.90
CA GLU A 218 -16.31 14.37 1.06
C GLU A 218 -16.97 15.73 0.80
N SER A 219 -18.07 15.71 0.04
CA SER A 219 -18.87 16.89 -0.25
C SER A 219 -20.34 16.50 -0.27
N PRO A 220 -21.14 16.94 0.72
CA PRO A 220 -22.57 16.64 0.77
C PRO A 220 -23.34 17.30 -0.39
N ASN A 221 -22.73 18.28 -1.06
CA ASN A 221 -23.34 19.03 -2.16
C ASN A 221 -23.21 18.31 -3.52
N MET A 222 -22.45 17.21 -3.60
CA MET A 222 -22.32 16.44 -4.83
C MET A 222 -23.19 15.19 -4.79
N PRO A 223 -23.84 14.81 -5.91
CA PRO A 223 -24.61 13.56 -5.99
C PRO A 223 -23.79 12.31 -5.63
N SER A 224 -22.49 12.33 -5.95
CA SER A 224 -21.57 11.26 -5.63
C SER A 224 -21.11 11.26 -4.17
N GLY A 225 -21.28 12.38 -3.46
CA GLY A 225 -20.73 12.63 -2.14
C GLY A 225 -19.25 13.03 -2.12
N TRP A 226 -18.60 13.22 -3.29
CA TRP A 226 -17.16 13.47 -3.38
C TRP A 226 -16.81 14.58 -4.38
N VAL A 227 -15.83 15.41 -4.02
CA VAL A 227 -15.11 16.32 -4.94
C VAL A 227 -13.61 16.07 -4.84
N SER A 228 -12.82 16.75 -5.64
CA SER A 228 -11.36 16.69 -5.57
C SER A 228 -10.76 17.96 -4.96
N LYS A 229 -9.71 17.79 -4.15
CA LYS A 229 -8.82 18.85 -3.71
C LYS A 229 -7.39 18.48 -4.11
N ASN A 230 -6.65 19.45 -4.64
CA ASN A 230 -5.25 19.27 -5.02
C ASN A 230 -4.37 19.87 -3.94
N PHE A 231 -3.44 19.08 -3.41
CA PHE A 231 -2.48 19.52 -2.40
C PHE A 231 -1.08 19.63 -3.00
N PRO A 232 -0.48 20.82 -3.10
CA PRO A 232 0.84 20.99 -3.68
C PRO A 232 1.92 20.23 -2.90
N ILE A 233 2.73 19.46 -3.59
CA ILE A 233 3.94 18.81 -3.03
C ILE A 233 5.24 19.42 -3.56
N GLY A 234 5.14 20.48 -4.36
CA GLY A 234 6.29 21.23 -4.89
C GLY A 234 6.70 20.78 -6.29
N ASN A 235 7.96 21.05 -6.63
CA ASN A 235 8.53 20.80 -7.95
C ASN A 235 9.59 19.69 -7.83
N LYS A 236 9.69 18.85 -8.87
CA LYS A 236 10.85 18.00 -9.07
C LYS A 236 11.92 18.82 -9.79
N GLU A 237 13.13 18.94 -9.26
CA GLU A 237 14.13 19.88 -9.82
C GLU A 237 14.71 19.39 -11.15
N ASP A 238 15.02 18.10 -11.26
CA ASP A 238 15.55 17.45 -12.45
C ASP A 238 15.32 15.92 -12.41
N GLU A 239 15.89 15.18 -13.37
CA GLU A 239 15.75 13.72 -13.44
C GLU A 239 16.45 12.97 -12.28
N LYS A 240 17.42 13.60 -11.62
CA LYS A 240 18.24 13.04 -10.56
C LYS A 240 17.71 13.36 -9.16
N ASP A 241 16.81 14.33 -9.04
CA ASP A 241 16.15 14.67 -7.78
C ASP A 241 15.21 13.55 -7.35
N SER A 242 15.79 12.55 -6.70
CA SER A 242 15.09 11.38 -6.20
C SER A 242 14.49 11.60 -4.80
N ALA A 243 14.77 12.74 -4.16
CA ALA A 243 14.25 13.05 -2.83
C ALA A 243 13.05 14.01 -2.86
N TRP A 244 12.74 14.61 -4.02
CA TRP A 244 11.70 15.62 -4.20
C TRP A 244 10.36 15.25 -3.54
N ALA A 245 9.89 14.02 -3.74
CA ALA A 245 8.61 13.56 -3.24
C ALA A 245 8.59 13.40 -1.71
N TYR A 246 9.68 12.89 -1.12
CA TYR A 246 9.84 12.81 0.34
C TYR A 246 9.87 14.21 0.96
N ARG A 247 10.68 15.13 0.41
CA ARG A 247 10.74 16.53 0.86
C ARG A 247 9.38 17.22 0.72
N GLY A 248 8.72 17.04 -0.42
CA GLY A 248 7.41 17.61 -0.74
C GLY A 248 6.31 17.18 0.21
N LEU A 249 6.16 15.88 0.42
CA LEU A 249 5.18 15.33 1.38
C LEU A 249 5.49 15.73 2.82
N THR A 250 6.76 15.73 3.22
CA THR A 250 7.18 16.19 4.55
C THR A 250 6.77 17.64 4.78
N ASN A 251 7.03 18.51 3.81
CA ASN A 251 6.66 19.93 3.87
C ASN A 251 5.14 20.12 3.87
N LEU A 252 4.41 19.38 3.05
CA LEU A 252 2.96 19.43 2.99
C LEU A 252 2.32 19.04 4.32
N LEU A 253 2.75 17.92 4.93
CA LEU A 253 2.24 17.46 6.22
C LEU A 253 2.52 18.47 7.36
N LYS A 254 3.67 19.15 7.32
CA LYS A 254 4.03 20.19 8.30
C LYS A 254 3.27 21.50 8.12
N SER A 255 2.99 21.88 6.87
CA SER A 255 2.46 23.20 6.53
C SER A 255 0.94 23.24 6.40
N ASP A 256 0.30 22.13 6.01
CA ASP A 256 -1.15 22.04 5.87
C ASP A 256 -1.70 20.84 6.66
N PRO A 257 -2.11 21.04 7.93
CA PRO A 257 -2.71 20.00 8.75
C PRO A 257 -4.00 19.42 8.15
N SER A 258 -4.68 20.15 7.25
CA SER A 258 -5.90 19.65 6.60
C SER A 258 -5.60 18.51 5.63
N PHE A 259 -4.40 18.44 5.07
CA PHE A 259 -4.01 17.40 4.12
C PHE A 259 -4.16 16.00 4.71
N PHE A 260 -3.52 15.73 5.85
CA PHE A 260 -3.58 14.39 6.45
C PHE A 260 -4.99 14.04 6.91
N GLN A 261 -5.77 15.04 7.35
CA GLN A 261 -7.16 14.84 7.74
C GLN A 261 -8.04 14.44 6.56
N ASP A 262 -7.97 15.21 5.45
CA ASP A 262 -8.72 14.97 4.22
C ASP A 262 -8.32 13.62 3.59
N TYR A 263 -7.00 13.37 3.49
CA TYR A 263 -6.46 12.10 3.01
C TYR A 263 -6.92 10.91 3.85
N SER A 264 -6.87 11.01 5.18
CA SER A 264 -7.26 9.91 6.08
C SER A 264 -8.74 9.58 5.97
N LYS A 265 -9.62 10.59 5.87
CA LYS A 265 -11.06 10.37 5.66
C LYS A 265 -11.32 9.64 4.35
N PHE A 266 -10.68 10.09 3.27
CA PHE A 266 -10.74 9.39 1.99
C PHE A 266 -10.23 7.96 2.09
N TRP A 267 -9.06 7.75 2.69
CA TRP A 267 -8.44 6.43 2.81
C TRP A 267 -9.34 5.46 3.58
N LEU A 268 -9.91 5.89 4.70
CA LEU A 268 -10.85 5.08 5.49
C LEU A 268 -12.10 4.73 4.68
N ALA A 269 -12.67 5.69 3.95
CA ALA A 269 -13.83 5.45 3.08
C ALA A 269 -13.50 4.48 1.94
N ALA A 270 -12.30 4.58 1.35
CA ALA A 270 -11.80 3.66 0.33
C ALA A 270 -11.55 2.26 0.89
N PHE A 271 -11.01 2.16 2.11
CA PHE A 271 -10.77 0.89 2.82
C PHE A 271 -12.09 0.16 3.11
N ASP A 272 -13.08 0.87 3.65
CA ASP A 272 -14.40 0.29 3.93
C ASP A 272 -15.10 -0.12 2.62
N ALA A 273 -15.02 0.72 1.57
CA ALA A 273 -15.55 0.38 0.25
C ALA A 273 -14.84 -0.85 -0.37
N TYR A 274 -13.53 -0.96 -0.19
CA TYR A 274 -12.73 -2.11 -0.62
C TYR A 274 -13.22 -3.39 0.05
N GLY A 275 -13.30 -3.40 1.38
CA GLY A 275 -13.73 -4.56 2.16
C GLY A 275 -15.15 -5.00 1.82
N ALA A 276 -16.07 -4.04 1.66
CA ALA A 276 -17.46 -4.31 1.33
C ALA A 276 -17.73 -4.57 -0.16
N LEU A 277 -16.70 -4.56 -1.02
CA LEU A 277 -16.85 -4.66 -2.49
C LEU A 277 -17.85 -3.62 -3.07
N ALA A 278 -17.87 -2.43 -2.48
CA ALA A 278 -18.87 -1.39 -2.77
C ALA A 278 -18.58 -0.62 -4.08
N LYS A 279 -18.69 -1.32 -5.22
CA LYS A 279 -18.39 -0.82 -6.58
C LYS A 279 -19.19 0.41 -7.01
N LEU A 280 -20.31 0.69 -6.36
CA LEU A 280 -21.11 1.89 -6.60
C LEU A 280 -20.53 3.15 -5.95
N ARG A 281 -19.64 3.01 -4.96
CA ARG A 281 -18.97 4.15 -4.30
C ARG A 281 -17.75 4.57 -5.14
N PRO A 282 -17.65 5.82 -5.60
CA PRO A 282 -16.52 6.27 -6.43
C PRO A 282 -15.14 5.99 -5.83
N VAL A 283 -14.98 6.16 -4.52
CA VAL A 283 -13.72 5.93 -3.79
C VAL A 283 -13.21 4.49 -3.88
N PHE A 284 -14.08 3.51 -4.13
CA PHE A 284 -13.68 2.11 -4.38
C PHE A 284 -12.69 2.01 -5.55
N TRP A 285 -12.89 2.81 -6.60
CA TRP A 285 -12.13 2.68 -7.83
C TRP A 285 -10.69 3.19 -7.71
N PHE A 286 -10.37 3.95 -6.67
CA PHE A 286 -9.00 4.38 -6.35
C PHE A 286 -8.15 3.27 -5.71
N THR A 287 -8.79 2.20 -5.26
CA THR A 287 -8.10 1.10 -4.57
C THR A 287 -7.37 0.19 -5.54
N ASN A 288 -6.24 -0.36 -5.10
CA ASN A 288 -5.58 -1.42 -5.83
C ASN A 288 -6.43 -2.70 -5.81
N ALA A 289 -6.36 -3.50 -6.88
CA ALA A 289 -7.23 -4.66 -7.10
C ALA A 289 -8.74 -4.36 -7.06
N CYS A 290 -9.16 -3.17 -7.49
CA CYS A 290 -10.58 -2.83 -7.69
C CYS A 290 -11.19 -3.53 -8.93
N GLY A 291 -10.38 -4.12 -9.81
CA GLY A 291 -10.84 -4.94 -10.93
C GLY A 291 -11.35 -4.12 -12.10
N GLN A 292 -12.60 -4.37 -12.49
CA GLN A 292 -13.23 -3.81 -13.70
C GLN A 292 -14.59 -3.19 -13.37
N PRO A 293 -14.98 -2.12 -14.09
CA PRO A 293 -16.31 -1.53 -13.95
C PRO A 293 -17.41 -2.54 -14.33
N SER A 294 -18.54 -2.45 -13.62
CA SER A 294 -19.73 -3.26 -13.88
C SER A 294 -20.99 -2.39 -13.69
N PRO A 295 -21.78 -2.13 -14.75
CA PRO A 295 -21.57 -2.58 -16.13
C PRO A 295 -20.31 -1.97 -16.76
N ARG A 296 -19.69 -2.70 -17.68
CA ARG A 296 -18.50 -2.24 -18.40
C ARG A 296 -18.91 -1.22 -19.48
N PRO A 297 -18.22 -0.08 -19.61
CA PRO A 297 -18.42 0.85 -20.73
C PRO A 297 -18.24 0.17 -22.10
N ALA A 298 -18.97 0.64 -23.11
CA ALA A 298 -18.95 0.05 -24.45
C ALA A 298 -17.58 0.19 -25.15
N ASP A 299 -16.86 1.28 -24.85
CA ASP A 299 -15.54 1.64 -25.36
C ASP A 299 -14.38 1.09 -24.51
N TRP A 300 -14.68 0.28 -23.48
CA TRP A 300 -13.66 -0.23 -22.58
C TRP A 300 -12.68 -1.17 -23.31
N PRO A 301 -11.36 -0.99 -23.19
CA PRO A 301 -10.42 -1.69 -24.05
C PRO A 301 -10.33 -3.19 -23.75
N LYS A 302 -10.12 -3.96 -24.80
CA LYS A 302 -9.70 -5.36 -24.71
C LYS A 302 -8.25 -5.44 -24.27
N ARG A 303 -7.88 -6.55 -23.61
CA ARG A 303 -6.48 -6.76 -23.22
C ARG A 303 -5.59 -6.83 -24.45
N SER A 304 -4.42 -6.23 -24.35
CA SER A 304 -3.37 -6.39 -25.36
C SER A 304 -2.88 -7.84 -25.50
N ARG A 305 -3.00 -8.65 -24.43
CA ARG A 305 -2.63 -10.08 -24.42
C ARG A 305 -3.66 -10.92 -23.66
N GLY A 306 -4.02 -12.06 -24.25
CA GLY A 306 -4.99 -13.01 -23.70
C GLY A 306 -6.44 -12.55 -23.84
N ASP A 307 -7.34 -13.33 -23.25
CA ASP A 307 -8.78 -13.06 -23.34
C ASP A 307 -9.25 -12.02 -22.30
N GLY A 308 -10.30 -11.29 -22.67
CA GLY A 308 -11.00 -10.36 -21.79
C GLY A 308 -10.63 -8.88 -21.99
N HIS A 309 -10.89 -8.09 -20.96
CA HIS A 309 -10.79 -6.62 -21.01
C HIS A 309 -9.72 -6.10 -20.06
N GLU A 310 -9.23 -4.91 -20.30
CA GLU A 310 -8.28 -4.26 -19.41
C GLU A 310 -8.92 -4.04 -18.02
N SER A 311 -8.11 -4.02 -16.98
CA SER A 311 -8.56 -3.75 -15.61
C SER A 311 -8.16 -2.34 -15.19
N ILE A 312 -8.97 -1.71 -14.36
CA ILE A 312 -8.59 -0.48 -13.66
C ILE A 312 -7.37 -0.78 -12.77
N SER A 313 -7.44 -1.90 -12.05
CA SER A 313 -6.37 -2.37 -11.17
C SER A 313 -6.49 -3.88 -11.00
N ASP A 314 -5.45 -4.61 -11.39
CA ASP A 314 -5.48 -6.08 -11.38
C ASP A 314 -5.28 -6.67 -9.99
N SER A 315 -5.62 -7.96 -9.85
CA SER A 315 -5.45 -8.72 -8.61
C SER A 315 -4.00 -9.04 -8.26
N LYS A 316 -3.04 -8.84 -9.17
CA LYS A 316 -1.61 -8.99 -8.85
C LYS A 316 -1.12 -7.84 -7.98
N THR A 317 -1.82 -6.71 -8.02
CA THR A 317 -1.60 -5.56 -7.13
C THR A 317 -2.51 -5.55 -5.91
N SER A 318 -3.03 -6.71 -5.49
CA SER A 318 -3.89 -6.79 -4.30
C SER A 318 -3.21 -6.21 -3.05
N VAL A 319 -4.06 -5.71 -2.16
CA VAL A 319 -3.71 -4.85 -1.04
C VAL A 319 -3.18 -5.68 0.11
N GLY A 320 -2.02 -5.29 0.67
CA GLY A 320 -1.39 -6.01 1.78
C GLY A 320 -1.32 -7.52 1.54
N MET A 321 -1.99 -8.29 2.39
CA MET A 321 -2.08 -9.74 2.30
C MET A 321 -3.34 -10.25 1.55
N ASP A 322 -4.25 -9.39 1.07
CA ASP A 322 -5.59 -9.81 0.63
C ASP A 322 -5.64 -10.64 -0.68
N ARG A 323 -4.51 -10.88 -1.35
CA ARG A 323 -4.47 -11.79 -2.49
C ARG A 323 -4.55 -13.25 -2.03
N THR A 324 -5.54 -14.00 -2.49
CA THR A 324 -5.68 -15.43 -2.12
C THR A 324 -4.44 -16.29 -2.42
N ASP A 325 -3.74 -16.05 -3.54
CA ASP A 325 -2.48 -16.71 -3.88
C ASP A 325 -1.36 -16.36 -2.88
N ASP A 326 -1.28 -15.11 -2.42
CA ASP A 326 -0.29 -14.70 -1.42
C ASP A 326 -0.63 -15.26 -0.04
N ILE A 327 -1.91 -15.28 0.35
CA ILE A 327 -2.37 -15.91 1.60
C ILE A 327 -1.95 -17.38 1.64
N LYS A 328 -2.26 -18.15 0.60
CA LYS A 328 -1.91 -19.57 0.51
C LYS A 328 -0.40 -19.81 0.58
N LYS A 329 0.38 -19.03 -0.17
CA LYS A 329 1.86 -19.11 -0.16
C LYS A 329 2.44 -18.76 1.20
N SER A 330 1.92 -17.70 1.83
CA SER A 330 2.38 -17.26 3.14
C SER A 330 2.03 -18.25 4.25
N ILE A 331 0.84 -18.86 4.22
CA ILE A 331 0.49 -19.95 5.14
C ILE A 331 1.51 -21.08 5.01
N TYR A 332 1.71 -21.60 3.79
CA TYR A 332 2.68 -22.67 3.57
C TYR A 332 4.08 -22.29 4.07
N GLN A 333 4.51 -21.05 3.80
CA GLN A 333 5.82 -20.56 4.20
C GLN A 333 5.97 -20.50 5.72
N VAL A 334 4.96 -19.99 6.44
CA VAL A 334 4.95 -20.00 7.91
C VAL A 334 4.98 -21.42 8.47
N LEU A 335 4.21 -22.36 7.89
CA LEU A 335 4.22 -23.75 8.32
C LEU A 335 5.60 -24.39 8.11
N LYS A 336 6.23 -24.13 6.96
CA LYS A 336 7.57 -24.61 6.63
C LYS A 336 8.62 -24.06 7.59
N LEU A 337 8.62 -22.74 7.85
CA LEU A 337 9.51 -22.11 8.82
C LEU A 337 9.33 -22.71 10.22
N GLY A 338 8.08 -22.88 10.66
CA GLY A 338 7.75 -23.52 11.93
C GLY A 338 8.36 -24.92 12.07
N ALA A 339 8.24 -25.74 11.02
CA ALA A 339 8.79 -27.09 10.97
C ALA A 339 10.32 -27.13 10.94
N GLU A 340 10.98 -26.22 10.23
CA GLU A 340 12.44 -26.16 10.10
C GLU A 340 13.12 -25.58 11.36
N GLY A 341 12.53 -24.54 11.95
CA GLY A 341 13.15 -23.77 13.02
C GLY A 341 13.22 -24.46 14.38
N LYS A 342 12.43 -25.54 14.58
CA LYS A 342 12.27 -26.34 15.81
C LYS A 342 12.73 -25.62 17.10
N PRO A 343 11.84 -25.05 17.94
CA PRO A 343 12.22 -24.23 19.11
C PRO A 343 13.16 -24.95 20.09
N SER A 344 14.19 -24.26 20.61
CA SER A 344 15.02 -24.73 21.75
C SER A 344 14.49 -24.15 23.07
N GLN A 345 14.90 -24.72 24.22
CA GLN A 345 14.46 -24.23 25.54
C GLN A 345 14.90 -22.77 25.83
N ASP A 346 16.02 -22.34 25.24
CA ASP A 346 16.64 -21.03 25.53
C ASP A 346 16.17 -19.89 24.62
N THR A 347 15.31 -20.16 23.63
CA THR A 347 14.85 -19.13 22.68
C THR A 347 13.37 -19.24 22.37
N LYS A 348 12.66 -18.09 22.42
CA LYS A 348 11.27 -18.04 21.97
C LYS A 348 11.23 -17.81 20.46
N TYR A 349 11.05 -18.92 19.75
CA TYR A 349 10.92 -18.94 18.30
C TYR A 349 9.47 -18.74 17.86
N LEU A 350 9.22 -17.71 17.05
CA LEU A 350 7.93 -17.39 16.47
C LEU A 350 8.05 -17.34 14.94
N VAL A 351 6.97 -17.73 14.27
CA VAL A 351 6.80 -17.57 12.82
C VAL A 351 5.50 -16.85 12.56
N GLY A 352 5.47 -15.99 11.54
CA GLY A 352 4.25 -15.24 11.25
C GLY A 352 4.26 -14.56 9.90
N ILE A 353 3.08 -14.09 9.51
CA ILE A 353 2.92 -13.25 8.33
C ILE A 353 2.85 -11.80 8.81
N VAL A 354 3.69 -10.94 8.24
CA VAL A 354 3.71 -9.50 8.53
C VAL A 354 3.16 -8.76 7.32
N SER A 355 2.19 -7.89 7.56
CA SER A 355 1.52 -7.12 6.51
C SER A 355 1.13 -5.73 6.99
N ASN A 356 1.13 -4.75 6.09
CA ASN A 356 0.58 -3.41 6.35
C ASN A 356 -0.95 -3.44 6.48
N ILE A 357 -1.62 -4.35 5.78
CA ILE A 357 -3.08 -4.51 5.77
C ILE A 357 -3.42 -6.00 5.78
N HIS A 358 -4.19 -6.43 6.78
CA HIS A 358 -4.70 -7.80 6.86
C HIS A 358 -5.57 -8.19 5.64
N ALA A 359 -5.90 -9.47 5.49
CA ALA A 359 -6.75 -9.97 4.41
C ALA A 359 -8.22 -9.51 4.55
N VAL A 360 -8.51 -8.24 4.28
CA VAL A 360 -9.79 -7.59 4.56
C VAL A 360 -11.01 -8.34 4.00
N ARG A 361 -10.89 -8.94 2.81
CA ARG A 361 -12.00 -9.66 2.16
C ARG A 361 -11.97 -11.15 2.42
N HIS A 362 -10.78 -11.70 2.65
CA HIS A 362 -10.54 -13.14 2.62
C HIS A 362 -10.12 -13.70 3.99
N PHE A 363 -10.10 -12.89 5.06
CA PHE A 363 -9.69 -13.32 6.40
C PHE A 363 -10.54 -14.49 6.90
N ASP A 364 -11.86 -14.36 6.85
CA ASP A 364 -12.77 -15.38 7.38
C ASP A 364 -12.69 -16.70 6.60
N GLU A 365 -12.48 -16.62 5.29
CA GLU A 365 -12.38 -17.79 4.41
C GLU A 365 -11.05 -18.54 4.60
N TYR A 366 -9.93 -17.84 4.79
CA TYR A 366 -8.59 -18.47 4.73
C TYR A 366 -7.82 -18.49 6.05
N LEU A 367 -8.04 -17.53 6.97
CA LEU A 367 -7.17 -17.30 8.12
C LEU A 367 -7.84 -17.59 9.46
N THR A 368 -9.16 -17.51 9.56
CA THR A 368 -9.87 -17.75 10.84
C THR A 368 -9.56 -19.12 11.43
N ALA A 369 -9.52 -20.18 10.61
CA ALA A 369 -9.19 -21.54 11.06
C ALA A 369 -7.70 -21.77 11.38
N LEU A 370 -6.81 -20.87 10.93
CA LEU A 370 -5.35 -21.01 11.05
C LEU A 370 -4.75 -19.99 12.02
N LYS A 371 -5.60 -19.20 12.68
CA LYS A 371 -5.18 -18.25 13.69
C LYS A 371 -4.72 -19.02 14.92
N ASP A 372 -3.54 -18.68 15.42
CA ASP A 372 -2.98 -19.21 16.68
C ASP A 372 -2.60 -20.70 16.68
N ILE A 373 -2.16 -21.24 15.53
CA ILE A 373 -1.55 -22.59 15.47
C ILE A 373 -0.30 -22.64 16.36
N VAL A 374 -0.29 -23.56 17.31
CA VAL A 374 0.85 -23.81 18.20
C VAL A 374 1.63 -25.04 17.72
N TRP A 375 2.91 -24.84 17.43
CA TRP A 375 3.85 -25.92 17.14
C TRP A 375 4.39 -26.48 18.46
N THR A 376 4.13 -27.75 18.73
CA THR A 376 4.79 -28.46 19.82
C THR A 376 5.77 -29.48 19.26
N ARG A 377 6.84 -29.74 20.01
CA ARG A 377 7.62 -30.96 19.81
C ARG A 377 6.89 -32.10 20.51
N ASP A 378 7.08 -33.31 20.01
CA ASP A 378 6.75 -34.50 20.80
C ASP A 378 7.68 -34.54 22.04
N GLU A 379 7.33 -35.33 23.04
CA GLU A 379 8.11 -35.43 24.29
C GLU A 379 9.59 -35.76 24.05
N THR A 380 9.90 -36.50 22.98
CA THR A 380 11.28 -36.87 22.65
C THR A 380 12.02 -35.78 21.88
N GLY A 381 11.31 -34.85 21.25
CA GLY A 381 11.83 -33.85 20.31
C GLY A 381 12.49 -34.44 19.06
N LYS A 382 12.39 -35.76 18.86
CA LYS A 382 13.06 -36.52 17.79
C LYS A 382 12.10 -36.99 16.72
N VAL A 383 10.79 -36.87 16.93
CA VAL A 383 9.80 -37.26 15.92
C VAL A 383 9.89 -36.30 14.73
N ILE A 384 9.96 -36.89 13.54
CA ILE A 384 10.10 -36.25 12.24
C ILE A 384 8.98 -36.69 11.29
N GLN A 385 8.32 -37.82 11.56
CA GLN A 385 7.21 -38.36 10.78
C GLN A 385 6.09 -38.85 11.71
N ALA A 386 4.83 -38.77 11.26
CA ALA A 386 3.70 -39.27 12.04
C ALA A 386 3.81 -40.77 12.38
N SER A 387 4.46 -41.56 11.52
CA SER A 387 4.76 -42.98 11.75
C SER A 387 5.67 -43.26 12.95
N GLN A 388 6.35 -42.23 13.47
CA GLN A 388 7.24 -42.33 14.63
C GLN A 388 6.53 -41.96 15.93
N LEU A 389 5.28 -41.48 15.86
CA LEU A 389 4.44 -41.28 17.04
C LEU A 389 3.95 -42.64 17.55
N PRO A 390 3.72 -42.78 18.88
CA PRO A 390 2.99 -43.92 19.43
C PRO A 390 1.66 -44.15 18.66
N PRO A 391 1.28 -45.40 18.33
CA PRO A 391 0.11 -45.70 17.50
C PRO A 391 -1.22 -45.16 18.03
N ASP A 392 -1.27 -44.91 19.33
CA ASP A 392 -2.39 -44.39 20.12
C ASP A 392 -2.36 -42.87 20.31
N THR A 393 -1.38 -42.18 19.71
CA THR A 393 -1.31 -40.72 19.74
C THR A 393 -2.52 -40.14 19.00
N ALA A 394 -3.39 -39.44 19.72
CA ALA A 394 -4.53 -38.76 19.13
C ALA A 394 -4.05 -37.67 18.15
N LEU A 395 -4.37 -37.84 16.87
CA LEU A 395 -4.14 -36.86 15.81
C LEU A 395 -5.44 -36.08 15.61
N PHE A 396 -5.38 -34.75 15.69
CA PHE A 396 -6.53 -33.85 15.51
C PHE A 396 -6.34 -32.98 14.28
#